data_AF-A0A4Y3VJ31-F1
#
_entry.id   AF-A0A4Y3VJ31-F1
#
_cell.length_a   1.000
_cell.length_b   1.000
_cell.length_c   1.000
_cell.angle_alpha   90.00
_cell.angle_beta   90.00
_cell.angle_gamma   90.00
#
_symmetry.space_group_name_H-M   'P 1'
#
loop_
_entity.id
_entity.type
_entity.pdbx_description
1 polymer ?
#
loop_
_entity_poly.entity_id
_entity_poly.type
_entity_poly.pdbx_seq_one_letter_code
_entity_poly.pdbx_strand_id
1 'polypeptide(L)'
;MTATRVDAATLRRLPKAVLHDHLDGGLRPATVVELAETVGHTLPTTDPDALAAWYYDAANSGDLVRYIATFEHTLAVMQTREGLLRTAEEYVLDLAADGVVYGEVRYAPELMVKGGLTLPEVVETVQEGLAAGMAKAAAAGTPVRVGTLLCGMRMFDRTREIADLAVAFRDAGVVGFDIAGAEDGFPPADHLAAFEHLRLESVPFTIHAGEAHGLPSIHQALQVCGAQRIGHGVRITDDIVDGKLGRLAGWVRDRRIALEMCPTSNLQTGAATSIAEHPITALKDLGFRVTLNTDNRLVSGTTMTREMSLLVEEAGWTVEDLRTVTVNAVKSAFIPFDERNALIRDVILPGYEA
;
A
#
# COMPACT_ATOMS: atom_id res chain seq x y z
N MET A 1 18.25 6.19 31.25
CA MET A 1 18.12 7.39 30.41
C MET A 1 16.85 7.23 29.62
N THR A 2 15.82 8.03 29.88
CA THR A 2 14.62 8.05 29.04
C THR A 2 15.03 8.48 27.64
N ALA A 3 14.96 7.57 26.67
CA ALA A 3 15.17 7.91 25.27
C ALA A 3 14.27 9.11 24.93
N THR A 4 14.86 10.17 24.39
CA THR A 4 14.10 11.36 23.97
C THR A 4 13.09 10.90 22.92
N ARG A 5 11.79 10.90 23.28
CA ARG A 5 10.71 10.56 22.35
C ARG A 5 10.75 11.56 21.19
N VAL A 6 10.82 11.05 19.97
CA VAL A 6 10.76 11.85 18.74
C VAL A 6 9.34 12.36 18.60
N ASP A 7 9.14 13.67 18.48
CA ASP A 7 7.81 14.25 18.32
C ASP A 7 7.24 14.03 16.91
N ALA A 8 5.91 14.09 16.78
CA ALA A 8 5.20 13.88 15.52
C ALA A 8 5.60 14.91 14.43
N ALA A 9 5.97 16.14 14.81
CA ALA A 9 6.42 17.16 13.87
C ALA A 9 7.76 16.79 13.23
N THR A 10 8.64 16.16 14.00
CA THR A 10 9.92 15.63 13.53
C THR A 10 9.71 14.39 12.67
N LEU A 11 8.86 13.45 13.11
CA LEU A 11 8.48 12.29 12.30
C LEU A 11 7.91 12.71 10.93
N ARG A 12 7.09 13.76 10.88
CA ARG A 12 6.54 14.28 9.62
C ARG A 12 7.61 14.73 8.64
N ARG A 13 8.73 15.29 9.12
CA ARG A 13 9.83 15.76 8.26
C ARG A 13 10.78 14.65 7.80
N LEU A 14 10.82 13.51 8.50
CA LEU A 14 11.66 12.38 8.08
C LEU A 14 11.24 11.90 6.69
N PRO A 15 12.19 11.61 5.79
CA PRO A 15 11.85 11.06 4.49
C PRO A 15 11.26 9.66 4.67
N LYS A 16 10.15 9.39 3.97
CA LYS A 16 9.42 8.11 4.05
C LYS A 16 9.27 7.51 2.66
N ALA A 17 9.08 6.19 2.62
CA ALA A 17 8.69 5.48 1.41
C ALA A 17 7.53 4.54 1.74
N VAL A 18 6.52 4.52 0.88
CA VAL A 18 5.33 3.67 1.03
C VAL A 18 5.20 2.80 -0.21
N LEU A 19 5.12 1.48 -0.05
CA LEU A 19 5.00 0.54 -1.16
C LEU A 19 3.62 -0.10 -1.28
N HIS A 20 2.81 0.05 -0.23
CA HIS A 20 1.50 -0.59 -0.10
C HIS A 20 0.48 0.41 0.41
N ASP A 21 -0.14 1.09 -0.56
CA ASP A 21 -1.16 2.10 -0.31
C ASP A 21 -2.17 2.08 -1.47
N HIS A 22 -3.44 1.94 -1.13
CA HIS A 22 -4.56 1.82 -2.05
C HIS A 22 -5.12 3.20 -2.41
N LEU A 23 -5.17 3.52 -3.70
CA LEU A 23 -5.75 4.79 -4.16
C LEU A 23 -7.23 4.87 -3.78
N ASP A 24 -7.96 3.78 -4.00
CA ASP A 24 -9.41 3.63 -3.75
C ASP A 24 -9.77 3.51 -2.27
N GLY A 25 -8.78 3.31 -1.40
CA GLY A 25 -8.92 3.35 0.06
C GLY A 25 -8.31 4.59 0.72
N GLY A 26 -7.81 5.55 -0.05
CA GLY A 26 -6.97 6.66 0.43
C GLY A 26 -7.53 8.08 0.19
N LEU A 27 -8.80 8.22 -0.20
CA LEU A 27 -9.40 9.50 -0.60
C LEU A 27 -9.53 10.46 0.59
N ARG A 28 -9.50 11.77 0.33
CA ARG A 28 -9.87 12.77 1.33
C ARG A 28 -11.38 12.73 1.60
N PRO A 29 -11.84 12.73 2.86
CA PRO A 29 -13.28 12.72 3.17
C PRO A 29 -14.04 13.88 2.51
N ALA A 30 -13.48 15.09 2.52
CA ALA A 30 -14.09 16.26 1.89
C ALA A 30 -14.27 16.08 0.37
N THR A 31 -13.29 15.49 -0.30
CA THR A 31 -13.37 15.17 -1.73
C THR A 31 -14.43 14.12 -2.01
N VAL A 32 -14.58 13.10 -1.15
CA VAL A 32 -15.66 12.12 -1.26
C VAL A 32 -17.02 12.81 -1.17
N VAL A 33 -17.22 13.73 -0.22
CA VAL A 33 -18.46 14.50 -0.09
C VAL A 33 -18.77 15.31 -1.35
N GLU A 34 -17.81 16.10 -1.82
CA GLU A 34 -18.00 16.99 -2.98
C GLU A 34 -18.27 16.20 -4.27
N LEU A 35 -17.52 15.12 -4.51
CA LEU A 35 -17.72 14.28 -5.69
C LEU A 35 -19.01 13.47 -5.60
N ALA A 36 -19.39 13.00 -4.40
CA ALA A 36 -20.65 12.25 -4.21
C ALA A 36 -21.87 13.12 -4.55
N GLU A 37 -21.87 14.40 -4.16
CA GLU A 37 -22.90 15.35 -4.56
C GLU A 37 -22.96 15.48 -6.10
N THR A 38 -21.79 15.60 -6.75
CA THR A 38 -21.68 15.75 -8.21
C THR A 38 -22.23 14.54 -8.97
N VAL A 39 -21.98 13.33 -8.49
CA VAL A 39 -22.45 12.08 -9.13
C VAL A 39 -23.81 11.60 -8.62
N GLY A 40 -24.44 12.32 -7.68
CA GLY A 40 -25.71 11.93 -7.08
C GLY A 40 -25.65 10.68 -6.19
N HIS A 41 -24.49 10.37 -5.60
CA HIS A 41 -24.32 9.24 -4.68
C HIS A 41 -24.71 9.62 -3.26
N THR A 42 -25.43 8.74 -2.56
CA THR A 42 -25.83 8.98 -1.17
C THR A 42 -24.75 8.49 -0.21
N LEU A 43 -24.28 9.38 0.65
CA LEU A 43 -23.33 9.08 1.72
C LEU A 43 -24.04 8.91 3.07
N PRO A 44 -23.43 8.19 4.03
CA PRO A 44 -23.97 8.06 5.40
C PRO A 44 -24.02 9.42 6.12
N THR A 45 -23.17 10.36 5.73
CA THR A 45 -23.13 11.75 6.20
C THR A 45 -22.41 12.61 5.14
N THR A 46 -22.72 13.91 5.10
CA THR A 46 -22.06 14.90 4.24
C THR A 46 -21.08 15.80 5.01
N ASP A 47 -20.93 15.61 6.32
CA ASP A 47 -19.87 16.25 7.10
C ASP A 47 -18.55 15.44 6.93
N PRO A 48 -17.47 16.03 6.40
CA PRO A 48 -16.22 15.31 6.14
C PRO A 48 -15.61 14.63 7.37
N ASP A 49 -15.67 15.28 8.54
CA ASP A 49 -15.10 14.75 9.78
C ASP A 49 -15.93 13.56 10.29
N ALA A 50 -17.27 13.68 10.30
CA ALA A 50 -18.15 12.56 10.61
C ALA A 50 -18.02 11.42 9.60
N LEU A 51 -17.76 11.72 8.32
CA LEU A 51 -17.52 10.69 7.30
C LEU A 51 -16.23 9.94 7.59
N ALA A 52 -15.14 10.64 7.89
CA ALA A 52 -13.87 10.01 8.28
C ALA A 52 -14.03 9.09 9.50
N ALA A 53 -14.77 9.54 10.53
CA ALA A 53 -15.09 8.72 11.69
C ALA A 53 -15.91 7.48 11.32
N TRP A 54 -16.90 7.63 10.42
CA TRP A 54 -17.69 6.50 9.93
C TRP A 54 -16.83 5.44 9.22
N TYR A 55 -15.88 5.86 8.39
CA TYR A 55 -14.92 4.96 7.72
C TYR A 55 -14.09 4.18 8.75
N TYR A 56 -13.52 4.89 9.73
CA TYR A 56 -12.71 4.27 10.79
C TYR A 56 -13.53 3.27 11.62
N ASP A 57 -14.75 3.64 12.03
CA ASP A 57 -15.63 2.77 12.82
C ASP A 57 -16.10 1.54 12.02
N ALA A 58 -16.32 1.71 10.71
CA ALA A 58 -16.66 0.62 9.81
C ALA A 58 -15.51 -0.38 9.68
N ALA A 59 -14.27 0.11 9.57
CA ALA A 59 -13.09 -0.75 9.49
C ALA A 59 -12.83 -1.54 10.78
N ASN A 60 -13.17 -0.97 11.94
CA ASN A 60 -12.99 -1.59 13.25
C ASN A 60 -14.18 -2.46 13.71
N SER A 61 -15.22 -2.65 12.89
CA SER A 61 -16.46 -3.26 13.35
C SER A 61 -16.44 -4.79 13.46
N GLY A 62 -15.43 -5.45 12.88
CA GLY A 62 -15.40 -6.91 12.74
C GLY A 62 -16.51 -7.47 11.84
N ASP A 63 -17.16 -6.60 11.05
CA ASP A 63 -18.25 -6.94 10.15
C ASP A 63 -17.80 -6.69 8.70
N LEU A 64 -17.64 -7.78 7.95
CA LEU A 64 -17.20 -7.74 6.56
C LEU A 64 -18.13 -6.92 5.66
N VAL A 65 -19.45 -6.95 5.90
CA VAL A 65 -20.41 -6.17 5.09
C VAL A 65 -20.19 -4.69 5.32
N ARG A 66 -19.97 -4.29 6.58
CA ARG A 66 -19.69 -2.90 6.94
C ARG A 66 -18.32 -2.44 6.42
N TYR A 67 -17.32 -3.32 6.43
CA TYR A 67 -16.02 -3.06 5.80
C TYR A 67 -16.17 -2.82 4.29
N ILE A 68 -16.88 -3.69 3.58
CA ILE A 68 -17.10 -3.57 2.13
C ILE A 68 -17.85 -2.28 1.77
N ALA A 69 -18.80 -1.85 2.59
CA ALA A 69 -19.53 -0.61 2.38
C ALA A 69 -18.61 0.63 2.31
N THR A 70 -17.42 0.59 2.92
CA THR A 70 -16.45 1.69 2.82
C THR A 70 -15.99 1.93 1.37
N PHE A 71 -15.71 0.85 0.62
CA PHE A 71 -15.29 0.93 -0.77
C PHE A 71 -16.44 1.28 -1.72
N GLU A 72 -17.69 1.01 -1.36
CA GLU A 72 -18.84 1.43 -2.17
C GLU A 72 -18.85 2.94 -2.41
N HIS A 73 -18.60 3.72 -1.36
CA HIS A 73 -18.62 5.18 -1.43
C HIS A 73 -17.41 5.77 -2.18
N THR A 74 -16.21 5.22 -1.98
CA THR A 74 -15.02 5.70 -2.71
C THR A 74 -15.10 5.31 -4.19
N LEU A 75 -15.51 4.08 -4.49
CA LEU A 75 -15.64 3.63 -5.87
C LEU A 75 -16.74 4.39 -6.62
N ALA A 76 -17.83 4.79 -5.96
CA ALA A 76 -18.89 5.59 -6.58
C ALA A 76 -18.35 6.92 -7.14
N VAL A 77 -17.49 7.61 -6.40
CA VAL A 77 -16.90 8.89 -6.82
C VAL A 77 -15.73 8.72 -7.81
N MET A 78 -15.18 7.51 -7.93
CA MET A 78 -14.10 7.16 -8.85
C MET A 78 -14.59 6.56 -10.19
N GLN A 79 -15.90 6.63 -10.48
CA GLN A 79 -16.44 6.18 -11.78
C GLN A 79 -16.32 7.22 -12.90
N THR A 80 -15.77 8.41 -12.62
CA THR A 80 -15.65 9.50 -13.59
C THR A 80 -14.21 9.93 -13.77
N ARG A 81 -13.88 10.46 -14.95
CA ARG A 81 -12.54 11.00 -15.23
C ARG A 81 -12.15 12.11 -14.25
N GLU A 82 -13.08 12.98 -13.90
CA GLU A 82 -12.85 14.06 -12.92
C GLU A 82 -12.51 13.50 -11.54
N GLY A 83 -13.28 12.52 -11.05
CA GLY A 83 -13.04 11.88 -9.77
C GLY A 83 -11.69 11.17 -9.71
N LEU A 84 -11.33 10.41 -10.75
CA LEU A 84 -10.04 9.74 -10.85
C LEU A 84 -8.86 10.72 -10.88
N LEU A 85 -8.94 11.78 -11.70
CA LEU A 85 -7.89 12.78 -11.81
C LEU A 85 -7.67 13.50 -10.48
N ARG A 86 -8.75 13.95 -9.84
CA ARG A 86 -8.68 14.66 -8.57
C ARG A 86 -8.13 13.77 -7.46
N THR A 87 -8.64 12.56 -7.31
CA THR A 87 -8.20 11.64 -6.24
C THR A 87 -6.73 11.24 -6.40
N ALA A 88 -6.28 11.00 -7.63
CA ALA A 88 -4.87 10.74 -7.92
C ALA A 88 -3.97 11.96 -7.65
N GLU A 89 -4.39 13.17 -8.04
CA GLU A 89 -3.62 14.38 -7.74
C GLU A 89 -3.49 14.61 -6.22
N GLU A 90 -4.62 14.56 -5.50
CA GLU A 90 -4.68 14.76 -4.06
C GLU A 90 -3.88 13.71 -3.29
N TYR A 91 -3.88 12.46 -3.78
CA TYR A 91 -3.05 11.38 -3.25
C TYR A 91 -1.58 11.80 -3.17
N VAL A 92 -1.02 12.30 -4.28
CA VAL A 92 0.40 12.70 -4.31
C VAL A 92 0.66 13.89 -3.38
N LEU A 93 -0.26 14.86 -3.35
CA LEU A 93 -0.12 16.02 -2.48
C LEU A 93 -0.14 15.64 -1.00
N ASP A 94 -0.96 14.66 -0.61
CA ASP A 94 -0.97 14.14 0.76
C ASP A 94 0.34 13.45 1.11
N LEU A 95 0.85 12.60 0.21
CA LEU A 95 2.14 11.94 0.41
C LEU A 95 3.27 12.96 0.59
N ALA A 96 3.34 13.96 -0.29
CA ALA A 96 4.34 15.02 -0.21
C ALA A 96 4.24 15.80 1.12
N ALA A 97 3.03 16.15 1.54
CA ALA A 97 2.78 16.83 2.82
C ALA A 97 3.15 15.97 4.04
N ASP A 98 3.11 14.64 3.89
CA ASP A 98 3.49 13.67 4.91
C ASP A 98 4.98 13.26 4.85
N GLY A 99 5.81 13.97 4.07
CA GLY A 99 7.26 13.74 3.97
C GLY A 99 7.63 12.45 3.21
N VAL A 100 6.71 11.90 2.43
CA VAL A 100 6.99 10.75 1.57
C VAL A 100 7.76 11.23 0.35
N VAL A 101 8.89 10.58 0.06
CA VAL A 101 9.74 10.89 -1.08
C VAL A 101 9.57 9.89 -2.23
N TYR A 102 9.04 8.71 -1.92
CA TYR A 102 8.71 7.68 -2.89
C TYR A 102 7.45 6.90 -2.49
N GLY A 103 6.50 6.77 -3.41
CA GLY A 103 5.27 5.99 -3.23
C GLY A 103 5.04 5.00 -4.36
N GLU A 104 4.50 3.83 -4.04
CA GLU A 104 3.85 2.95 -5.00
C GLU A 104 2.38 2.81 -4.60
N VAL A 105 1.51 3.43 -5.40
CA VAL A 105 0.07 3.39 -5.17
C VAL A 105 -0.54 2.26 -5.98
N ARG A 106 -1.49 1.54 -5.39
CA ARG A 106 -2.17 0.43 -6.05
C ARG A 106 -3.67 0.66 -6.15
N TYR A 107 -4.29 0.13 -7.18
CA TYR A 107 -5.74 0.20 -7.40
C TYR A 107 -6.15 -0.84 -8.43
N ALA A 108 -7.44 -1.23 -8.42
CA ALA A 108 -8.00 -2.16 -9.39
C ALA A 108 -8.79 -1.41 -10.47
N PRO A 109 -8.26 -1.25 -11.71
CA PRO A 109 -8.97 -0.52 -12.76
C PRO A 109 -10.35 -1.11 -13.08
N GLU A 110 -10.51 -2.42 -12.92
CA GLU A 110 -11.79 -3.11 -13.13
C GLU A 110 -12.93 -2.66 -12.19
N LEU A 111 -12.60 -2.02 -11.07
CA LEU A 111 -13.60 -1.47 -10.15
C LEU A 111 -14.10 -0.07 -10.57
N MET A 112 -13.47 0.55 -11.57
CA MET A 112 -13.69 1.95 -11.97
C MET A 112 -14.36 2.10 -13.35
N VAL A 113 -14.88 1.01 -13.92
CA VAL A 113 -15.45 0.97 -15.27
C VAL A 113 -16.99 0.97 -15.32
N LYS A 114 -17.68 0.94 -14.16
CA LYS A 114 -19.15 0.92 -14.12
C LYS A 114 -19.77 2.22 -14.65
N GLY A 115 -19.03 3.34 -14.54
CA GLY A 115 -19.41 4.64 -15.11
C GLY A 115 -19.21 4.78 -16.63
N GLY A 116 -18.75 3.73 -17.32
CA GLY A 116 -18.57 3.72 -18.78
C GLY A 116 -17.14 4.03 -19.26
N LEU A 117 -16.19 4.26 -18.34
CA LEU A 117 -14.77 4.31 -18.66
C LEU A 117 -14.27 2.93 -19.09
N THR A 118 -13.37 2.90 -20.06
CA THR A 118 -12.60 1.70 -20.40
C THR A 118 -11.42 1.52 -19.44
N LEU A 119 -10.88 0.30 -19.33
CA LEU A 119 -9.71 0.06 -18.46
C LEU A 119 -8.50 0.95 -18.81
N PRO A 120 -8.11 1.16 -20.09
CA PRO A 120 -7.04 2.09 -20.44
C PRO A 120 -7.35 3.53 -20.01
N GLU A 121 -8.57 4.02 -20.21
CA GLU A 121 -8.96 5.38 -19.80
C GLU A 121 -8.83 5.59 -18.28
N VAL A 122 -9.16 4.57 -17.49
CA VAL A 122 -8.94 4.60 -16.03
C VAL A 122 -7.45 4.76 -15.73
N VAL A 123 -6.58 3.94 -16.33
CA VAL A 123 -5.13 4.00 -16.10
C VAL A 123 -4.56 5.34 -16.54
N GLU A 124 -4.84 5.77 -17.76
CA GLU A 124 -4.38 7.06 -18.30
C GLU A 124 -4.80 8.23 -17.41
N THR A 125 -6.05 8.24 -16.94
CA THR A 125 -6.56 9.32 -16.08
C THR A 125 -5.87 9.35 -14.72
N VAL A 126 -5.64 8.19 -14.10
CA VAL A 126 -4.91 8.13 -12.82
C VAL A 126 -3.47 8.60 -13.02
N GLN A 127 -2.77 8.16 -14.07
CA GLN A 127 -1.40 8.59 -14.34
C GLN A 127 -1.30 10.11 -14.58
N GLU A 128 -2.28 10.70 -15.26
CA GLU A 128 -2.37 12.14 -15.45
C GLU A 128 -2.53 12.89 -14.12
N GLY A 129 -3.43 12.44 -13.24
CA GLY A 129 -3.63 13.02 -11.92
C GLY A 129 -2.37 12.92 -11.05
N LEU A 130 -1.72 11.75 -11.04
CA LEU A 130 -0.46 11.54 -10.32
C LEU A 130 0.65 12.48 -10.86
N ALA A 131 0.76 12.62 -12.18
CA ALA A 131 1.74 13.51 -12.80
C ALA A 131 1.50 14.98 -12.42
N ALA A 132 0.23 15.43 -12.43
CA ALA A 132 -0.15 16.76 -11.99
C ALA A 132 0.19 17.00 -10.52
N GLY A 133 -0.09 16.03 -9.65
CA GLY A 133 0.22 16.08 -8.23
C GLY A 133 1.73 16.15 -7.96
N MET A 134 2.53 15.33 -8.66
CA MET A 134 3.99 15.34 -8.55
C MET A 134 4.58 16.68 -9.01
N ALA A 135 4.07 17.25 -10.11
CA ALA A 135 4.49 18.56 -10.60
C ALA A 135 4.19 19.68 -9.59
N LYS A 136 2.99 19.67 -8.99
CA LYS A 136 2.58 20.62 -7.94
C LYS A 136 3.45 20.48 -6.68
N ALA A 137 3.70 19.26 -6.23
CA ALA A 137 4.54 18.98 -5.07
C ALA A 137 6.00 19.44 -5.30
N ALA A 138 6.56 19.19 -6.49
CA ALA A 138 7.89 19.67 -6.85
C ALA A 138 7.96 21.21 -6.88
N ALA A 139 6.97 21.88 -7.46
CA ALA A 139 6.89 23.35 -7.48
C ALA A 139 6.77 23.97 -6.08
N ALA A 140 6.17 23.23 -5.13
CA ALA A 140 6.07 23.61 -3.72
C ALA A 140 7.34 23.30 -2.90
N GLY A 141 8.37 22.69 -3.50
CA GLY A 141 9.63 22.34 -2.82
C GLY A 141 9.58 21.03 -2.03
N THR A 142 8.55 20.20 -2.23
CA THR A 142 8.39 18.88 -1.61
C THR A 142 8.29 17.80 -2.67
N PRO A 143 9.34 17.57 -3.49
CA PRO A 143 9.28 16.59 -4.56
C PRO A 143 9.04 15.19 -4.02
N VAL A 144 8.11 14.48 -4.65
CA VAL A 144 7.79 13.07 -4.39
C VAL A 144 7.69 12.35 -5.73
N ARG A 145 8.17 11.11 -5.79
CA ARG A 145 7.97 10.24 -6.95
C ARG A 145 6.92 9.18 -6.62
N VAL A 146 5.94 8.99 -7.51
CA VAL A 146 4.92 7.95 -7.37
C VAL A 146 4.87 7.08 -8.62
N GLY A 147 4.88 5.76 -8.44
CA GLY A 147 4.55 4.77 -9.47
C GLY A 147 3.26 4.03 -9.13
N THR A 148 2.67 3.35 -10.12
CA THR A 148 1.42 2.59 -9.91
C THR A 148 1.60 1.08 -10.00
N LEU A 149 0.83 0.35 -9.20
CA LEU A 149 0.60 -1.09 -9.38
C LEU A 149 -0.87 -1.28 -9.78
N LEU A 150 -1.11 -2.02 -10.86
CA LEU A 150 -2.47 -2.41 -11.21
C LEU A 150 -2.84 -3.70 -10.49
N CYS A 151 -3.97 -3.69 -9.80
CA CYS A 151 -4.48 -4.84 -9.06
C CYS A 151 -5.50 -5.61 -9.89
N GLY A 152 -5.32 -6.92 -10.02
CA GLY A 152 -6.42 -7.83 -10.31
C GLY A 152 -7.17 -8.19 -9.02
N MET A 153 -8.50 -8.24 -9.07
CA MET A 153 -9.32 -8.69 -7.96
C MET A 153 -9.45 -10.21 -8.03
N ARG A 154 -8.83 -10.94 -7.09
CA ARG A 154 -8.73 -12.41 -7.17
C ARG A 154 -10.06 -13.18 -7.05
N MET A 155 -11.16 -12.48 -6.74
CA MET A 155 -12.52 -13.02 -6.73
C MET A 155 -13.17 -12.95 -8.11
N PHE A 156 -12.56 -12.22 -9.05
CA PHE A 156 -13.07 -11.96 -10.39
C PHE A 156 -12.16 -12.57 -11.45
N ASP A 157 -12.69 -12.73 -12.65
CA ASP A 157 -12.03 -13.46 -13.74
C ASP A 157 -11.22 -12.54 -14.69
N ARG A 158 -10.94 -11.29 -14.29
CA ARG A 158 -10.26 -10.30 -15.15
C ARG A 158 -8.77 -10.12 -14.85
N THR A 159 -8.20 -10.86 -13.89
CA THR A 159 -6.79 -10.72 -13.48
C THR A 159 -5.81 -10.75 -14.65
N ARG A 160 -6.05 -11.62 -15.66
CA ARG A 160 -5.18 -11.69 -16.85
C ARG A 160 -5.29 -10.44 -17.73
N GLU A 161 -6.48 -9.90 -17.91
CA GLU A 161 -6.70 -8.66 -18.67
C GLU A 161 -6.01 -7.46 -17.99
N ILE A 162 -6.06 -7.39 -16.66
CA ILE A 162 -5.35 -6.35 -15.89
C ILE A 162 -3.82 -6.54 -15.98
N ALA A 163 -3.33 -7.78 -16.04
CA ALA A 163 -1.91 -8.04 -16.27
C ALA A 163 -1.45 -7.58 -17.66
N ASP A 164 -2.25 -7.82 -18.71
CA ASP A 164 -1.97 -7.31 -20.06
C ASP A 164 -1.91 -5.77 -20.06
N LEU A 165 -2.77 -5.11 -19.27
CA LEU A 165 -2.77 -3.67 -19.08
C LEU A 165 -1.51 -3.16 -18.36
N ALA A 166 -1.06 -3.87 -17.31
CA ALA A 166 0.19 -3.53 -16.62
C ALA A 166 1.39 -3.63 -17.56
N VAL A 167 1.41 -4.64 -18.44
CA VAL A 167 2.42 -4.76 -19.50
C VAL A 167 2.34 -3.58 -20.46
N ALA A 168 1.14 -3.21 -20.94
CA ALA A 168 0.95 -2.11 -21.88
C ALA A 168 1.42 -0.75 -21.34
N PHE A 169 1.27 -0.52 -20.03
CA PHE A 169 1.58 0.75 -19.37
C PHE A 169 2.90 0.76 -18.57
N ARG A 170 3.72 -0.28 -18.68
CA ARG A 170 4.96 -0.44 -17.88
C ARG A 170 5.99 0.69 -18.06
N ASP A 171 6.01 1.30 -19.24
CA ASP A 171 6.88 2.44 -19.56
C ASP A 171 6.16 3.80 -19.41
N ALA A 172 4.91 3.78 -18.93
CA ALA A 172 4.05 4.93 -18.74
C ALA A 172 3.64 5.09 -17.25
N GLY A 173 4.55 4.72 -16.34
CA GLY A 173 4.44 4.92 -14.90
C GLY A 173 3.80 3.78 -14.09
N VAL A 174 3.31 2.71 -14.75
CA VAL A 174 2.96 1.47 -14.05
C VAL A 174 4.25 0.73 -13.75
N VAL A 175 4.61 0.62 -12.48
CA VAL A 175 5.87 0.00 -12.04
C VAL A 175 5.70 -1.46 -11.65
N GLY A 176 4.46 -1.96 -11.54
CA GLY A 176 4.24 -3.37 -11.27
C GLY A 176 2.76 -3.79 -11.27
N PHE A 177 2.52 -4.97 -10.73
CA PHE A 177 1.20 -5.57 -10.63
C PHE A 177 0.98 -6.17 -9.23
N ASP A 178 -0.28 -6.35 -8.86
CA ASP A 178 -0.70 -7.01 -7.62
C ASP A 178 -2.01 -7.79 -7.82
N ILE A 179 -2.36 -8.64 -6.87
CA ILE A 179 -3.72 -9.11 -6.70
C ILE A 179 -4.23 -8.80 -5.29
N ALA A 180 -5.47 -8.32 -5.20
CA ALA A 180 -6.09 -7.90 -3.94
C ALA A 180 -7.47 -8.55 -3.74
N GLY A 181 -8.12 -8.21 -2.63
CA GLY A 181 -9.41 -8.72 -2.18
C GLY A 181 -9.31 -9.94 -1.24
N ALA A 182 -10.44 -10.62 -1.00
CA ALA A 182 -10.54 -11.81 -0.15
C ALA A 182 -9.47 -12.86 -0.47
N GLU A 183 -8.58 -13.12 0.49
CA GLU A 183 -7.49 -14.09 0.36
C GLU A 183 -7.97 -15.54 0.58
N ASP A 184 -8.75 -15.79 1.63
CA ASP A 184 -9.27 -17.12 1.94
C ASP A 184 -10.28 -17.58 0.89
N GLY A 185 -10.13 -18.81 0.41
CA GLY A 185 -10.93 -19.36 -0.68
C GLY A 185 -10.54 -18.91 -2.10
N PHE A 186 -9.65 -17.92 -2.26
CA PHE A 186 -9.20 -17.42 -3.57
C PHE A 186 -7.66 -17.45 -3.67
N PRO A 187 -7.06 -18.65 -3.84
CA PRO A 187 -5.61 -18.78 -3.86
C PRO A 187 -4.97 -18.03 -5.02
N PRO A 188 -3.76 -17.46 -4.84
CA PRO A 188 -3.05 -16.78 -5.93
C PRO A 188 -2.76 -17.73 -7.12
N ALA A 189 -2.66 -19.04 -6.87
CA ALA A 189 -2.41 -20.04 -7.91
C ALA A 189 -3.52 -20.13 -8.98
N ASP A 190 -4.73 -19.64 -8.70
CA ASP A 190 -5.80 -19.59 -9.72
C ASP A 190 -5.50 -18.57 -10.82
N HIS A 191 -4.58 -17.63 -10.57
CA HIS A 191 -4.22 -16.54 -11.46
C HIS A 191 -2.87 -16.77 -12.16
N LEU A 192 -2.38 -18.02 -12.23
CA LEU A 192 -1.05 -18.35 -12.77
C LEU A 192 -0.81 -17.82 -14.18
N ALA A 193 -1.83 -17.84 -15.05
CA ALA A 193 -1.70 -17.33 -16.41
C ALA A 193 -1.33 -15.84 -16.46
N ALA A 194 -1.78 -15.05 -15.49
CA ALA A 194 -1.41 -13.63 -15.36
C ALA A 194 0.05 -13.49 -14.90
N PHE A 195 0.44 -14.22 -13.85
CA PHE A 195 1.82 -14.16 -13.33
C PHE A 195 2.87 -14.73 -14.29
N GLU A 196 2.53 -15.77 -15.06
CA GLU A 196 3.37 -16.27 -16.14
C GLU A 196 3.59 -15.20 -17.21
N HIS A 197 2.52 -14.52 -17.63
CA HIS A 197 2.62 -13.44 -18.61
C HIS A 197 3.49 -12.29 -18.11
N LEU A 198 3.26 -11.81 -16.88
CA LEU A 198 4.05 -10.72 -16.27
C LEU A 198 5.54 -11.07 -16.19
N ARG A 199 5.88 -12.32 -15.82
CA ARG A 199 7.29 -12.78 -15.80
C ARG A 199 7.93 -12.80 -17.17
N LEU A 200 7.21 -13.27 -18.20
CA LEU A 200 7.71 -13.29 -19.58
C LEU A 200 7.94 -11.87 -20.13
N GLU A 201 7.13 -10.91 -19.70
CA GLU A 201 7.23 -9.50 -20.09
C GLU A 201 8.09 -8.65 -19.13
N SER A 202 8.75 -9.28 -18.15
CA SER A 202 9.61 -8.61 -17.16
C SER A 202 8.91 -7.52 -16.32
N VAL A 203 7.60 -7.64 -16.09
CA VAL A 203 6.85 -6.75 -15.19
C VAL A 203 6.90 -7.35 -13.77
N PRO A 204 7.40 -6.61 -12.76
CA PRO A 204 7.47 -7.11 -11.40
C PRO A 204 6.09 -7.08 -10.74
N PHE A 205 5.90 -7.94 -9.75
CA PHE A 205 4.65 -7.99 -9.00
C PHE A 205 4.84 -8.37 -7.54
N THR A 206 3.94 -7.83 -6.74
CA THR A 206 3.67 -8.25 -5.36
C THR A 206 2.37 -9.04 -5.34
N ILE A 207 2.09 -9.74 -4.23
CA ILE A 207 0.83 -10.47 -4.04
C ILE A 207 0.44 -10.29 -2.57
N HIS A 208 -0.79 -9.86 -2.29
CA HIS A 208 -1.33 -9.97 -0.93
C HIS A 208 -1.39 -11.43 -0.50
N ALA A 209 -0.64 -11.80 0.53
CA ALA A 209 -0.62 -13.16 1.04
C ALA A 209 -0.15 -13.18 2.49
N GLY A 210 -0.66 -14.12 3.28
CA GLY A 210 -0.28 -14.21 4.69
C GLY A 210 -0.95 -13.16 5.56
N GLU A 211 -2.13 -12.66 5.19
CA GLU A 211 -2.91 -11.75 6.03
C GLU A 211 -4.07 -12.51 6.68
N ALA A 212 -5.03 -12.96 5.87
CA ALA A 212 -6.20 -13.71 6.27
C ALA A 212 -6.04 -15.24 6.07
N HIS A 213 -5.04 -15.68 5.28
CA HIS A 213 -4.70 -17.10 5.12
C HIS A 213 -3.24 -17.37 5.51
N GLY A 214 -2.95 -18.60 5.94
CA GLY A 214 -1.67 -18.95 6.57
C GLY A 214 -0.50 -19.17 5.58
N LEU A 215 0.52 -19.88 6.07
CA LEU A 215 1.74 -20.21 5.31
C LEU A 215 1.52 -20.78 3.88
N PRO A 216 0.47 -21.59 3.59
CA PRO A 216 0.23 -22.06 2.23
C PRO A 216 0.02 -20.92 1.22
N SER A 217 -0.62 -19.82 1.60
CA SER A 217 -0.83 -18.66 0.74
C SER A 217 0.50 -17.98 0.39
N ILE A 218 1.32 -17.69 1.40
CA ILE A 218 2.66 -17.11 1.23
C ILE A 218 3.52 -18.05 0.35
N HIS A 219 3.46 -19.36 0.60
CA HIS A 219 4.18 -20.34 -0.19
C HIS A 219 3.75 -20.32 -1.66
N GLN A 220 2.45 -20.30 -1.95
CA GLN A 220 1.96 -20.24 -3.33
C GLN A 220 2.34 -18.92 -4.02
N ALA A 221 2.21 -17.78 -3.34
CA ALA A 221 2.62 -16.49 -3.87
C ALA A 221 4.10 -16.49 -4.30
N LEU A 222 4.98 -17.05 -3.47
CA LEU A 222 6.42 -17.07 -3.75
C LEU A 222 6.86 -18.18 -4.70
N GLN A 223 6.53 -19.43 -4.37
CA GLN A 223 7.11 -20.60 -5.04
C GLN A 223 6.38 -21.00 -6.31
N VAL A 224 5.07 -20.71 -6.38
CA VAL A 224 4.24 -21.08 -7.53
C VAL A 224 4.08 -19.89 -8.46
N CYS A 225 3.72 -18.72 -7.93
CA CYS A 225 3.44 -17.54 -8.75
C CYS A 225 4.71 -16.73 -9.07
N GLY A 226 5.69 -16.70 -8.16
CA GLY A 226 6.95 -16.01 -8.35
C GLY A 226 6.97 -14.55 -7.87
N ALA A 227 6.16 -14.22 -6.85
CA ALA A 227 6.09 -12.88 -6.29
C ALA A 227 7.45 -12.39 -5.78
N GLN A 228 7.73 -11.10 -5.99
CA GLN A 228 9.00 -10.48 -5.58
C GLN A 228 8.89 -9.79 -4.21
N ARG A 229 7.66 -9.49 -3.80
CA ARG A 229 7.27 -8.97 -2.47
C ARG A 229 5.98 -9.65 -2.05
N ILE A 230 5.66 -9.54 -0.77
CA ILE A 230 4.41 -10.04 -0.20
C ILE A 230 3.69 -8.85 0.45
N GLY A 231 2.46 -8.59 -0.01
CA GLY A 231 1.51 -7.72 0.66
C GLY A 231 1.16 -8.30 2.02
N HIS A 232 1.39 -7.55 3.09
CA HIS A 232 1.33 -8.00 4.47
C HIS A 232 2.37 -9.09 4.79
N GLY A 233 2.01 -10.37 4.71
CA GLY A 233 2.87 -11.48 5.12
C GLY A 233 2.96 -11.71 6.63
N VAL A 234 1.99 -11.19 7.40
CA VAL A 234 1.94 -11.29 8.88
C VAL A 234 2.08 -12.74 9.34
N ARG A 235 1.33 -13.66 8.71
CA ARG A 235 1.29 -15.08 9.05
C ARG A 235 2.59 -15.83 8.78
N ILE A 236 3.65 -15.18 8.26
CA ILE A 236 4.98 -15.80 8.18
C ILE A 236 5.52 -16.17 9.57
N THR A 237 5.03 -15.49 10.63
CA THR A 237 5.36 -15.82 12.02
C THR A 237 4.91 -17.20 12.44
N ASP A 238 3.92 -17.80 11.78
CA ASP A 238 3.48 -19.17 12.05
C ASP A 238 4.58 -20.20 11.73
N ASP A 239 5.57 -19.81 10.90
CA ASP A 239 6.76 -20.61 10.59
C ASP A 239 7.96 -20.23 11.48
N ILE A 240 7.72 -19.56 12.61
CA ILE A 240 8.75 -19.17 13.59
C ILE A 240 8.35 -19.74 14.95
N VAL A 241 9.11 -20.73 15.44
CA VAL A 241 8.82 -21.40 16.72
C VAL A 241 10.03 -21.27 17.63
N ASP A 242 9.84 -20.72 18.83
CA ASP A 242 10.91 -20.47 19.81
C ASP A 242 12.12 -19.73 19.22
N GLY A 243 11.86 -18.75 18.35
CA GLY A 243 12.87 -17.96 17.65
C GLY A 243 13.62 -18.71 16.53
N LYS A 244 13.27 -19.98 16.25
CA LYS A 244 13.83 -20.74 15.14
C LYS A 244 12.97 -20.57 13.90
N LEU A 245 13.61 -20.20 12.80
CA LEU A 245 12.93 -20.08 11.51
C LEU A 245 12.71 -21.46 10.91
N GLY A 246 11.47 -21.72 10.51
CA GLY A 246 11.13 -22.80 9.61
C GLY A 246 11.64 -22.53 8.19
N ARG A 247 11.30 -23.45 7.28
CA ARG A 247 11.87 -23.46 5.93
C ARG A 247 11.43 -22.23 5.12
N LEU A 248 10.16 -21.85 5.20
CA LEU A 248 9.61 -20.75 4.41
C LEU A 248 10.10 -19.40 4.96
N ALA A 249 10.00 -19.19 6.27
CA ALA A 249 10.51 -18.02 6.97
C ALA A 249 12.01 -17.80 6.71
N GLY A 250 12.82 -18.85 6.82
CA GLY A 250 14.25 -18.78 6.51
C GLY A 250 14.50 -18.40 5.05
N TRP A 251 13.78 -19.01 4.10
CA TRP A 251 13.91 -18.71 2.68
C TRP A 251 13.55 -17.26 2.34
N VAL A 252 12.45 -16.74 2.90
CA VAL A 252 11.97 -15.35 2.77
C VAL A 252 13.03 -14.38 3.28
N ARG A 253 13.52 -14.60 4.51
CA ARG A 253 14.55 -13.75 5.13
C ARG A 253 15.84 -13.72 4.30
N ASP A 254 16.34 -14.89 3.93
CA ASP A 254 17.66 -15.02 3.30
C ASP A 254 17.69 -14.46 1.87
N ARG A 255 16.55 -14.47 1.16
CA ARG A 255 16.39 -13.83 -0.16
C ARG A 255 15.96 -12.38 -0.11
N ARG A 256 15.78 -11.82 1.09
CA ARG A 256 15.35 -10.43 1.30
C ARG A 256 14.01 -10.12 0.62
N ILE A 257 13.11 -11.10 0.56
CA ILE A 257 11.73 -10.85 0.10
C ILE A 257 11.11 -9.81 1.03
N ALA A 258 10.59 -8.73 0.46
CA ALA A 258 9.97 -7.69 1.27
C ALA A 258 8.59 -8.15 1.76
N LEU A 259 8.35 -7.91 3.05
CA LEU A 259 7.03 -8.01 3.68
C LEU A 259 6.50 -6.58 3.83
N GLU A 260 5.45 -6.28 3.08
CA GLU A 260 4.80 -4.97 3.04
C GLU A 260 3.83 -4.86 4.22
N MET A 261 4.35 -4.60 5.43
CA MET A 261 3.57 -4.63 6.67
C MET A 261 2.74 -3.36 6.84
N CYS A 262 1.51 -3.49 7.33
CA CYS A 262 0.55 -2.40 7.45
C CYS A 262 -0.08 -2.42 8.87
N PRO A 263 0.61 -1.94 9.92
CA PRO A 263 0.23 -2.18 11.31
C PRO A 263 -1.22 -1.82 11.67
N THR A 264 -1.68 -0.61 11.33
CA THR A 264 -3.07 -0.21 11.62
C THR A 264 -4.09 -1.06 10.86
N SER A 265 -3.84 -1.35 9.58
CA SER A 265 -4.71 -2.24 8.78
C SER A 265 -4.75 -3.65 9.38
N ASN A 266 -3.60 -4.21 9.75
CA ASN A 266 -3.51 -5.56 10.32
C ASN A 266 -4.23 -5.68 11.67
N LEU A 267 -4.39 -4.58 12.43
CA LEU A 267 -5.26 -4.56 13.60
C LEU A 267 -6.74 -4.64 13.23
N GLN A 268 -7.15 -3.82 12.26
CA GLN A 268 -8.53 -3.75 11.80
C GLN A 268 -8.99 -5.05 11.12
N THR A 269 -8.10 -5.72 10.39
CA THR A 269 -8.37 -7.02 9.75
C THR A 269 -8.20 -8.21 10.70
N GLY A 270 -7.74 -7.97 11.94
CA GLY A 270 -7.53 -9.02 12.94
C GLY A 270 -6.29 -9.89 12.73
N ALA A 271 -5.40 -9.51 11.81
CA ALA A 271 -4.11 -10.15 11.60
C ALA A 271 -3.11 -9.87 12.74
N ALA A 272 -3.32 -8.80 13.52
CA ALA A 272 -2.54 -8.45 14.71
C ALA A 272 -3.44 -7.99 15.88
N THR A 273 -2.91 -8.06 17.10
CA THR A 273 -3.67 -7.79 18.34
C THR A 273 -3.46 -6.38 18.91
N SER A 274 -2.26 -5.82 18.77
CA SER A 274 -1.91 -4.45 19.17
C SER A 274 -0.73 -3.94 18.33
N ILE A 275 -0.49 -2.62 18.31
CA ILE A 275 0.74 -2.07 17.70
C ILE A 275 1.97 -2.52 18.50
N ALA A 276 1.90 -2.49 19.84
CA ALA A 276 3.00 -2.86 20.72
C ALA A 276 3.51 -4.29 20.47
N GLU A 277 2.60 -5.24 20.22
CA GLU A 277 2.91 -6.65 19.96
C GLU A 277 2.88 -7.00 18.45
N HIS A 278 2.80 -6.00 17.57
CA HIS A 278 2.68 -6.24 16.14
C HIS A 278 3.90 -7.02 15.61
N PRO A 279 3.71 -8.07 14.79
CA PRO A 279 4.80 -8.92 14.27
C PRO A 279 5.94 -8.19 13.55
N ILE A 280 5.68 -7.00 13.00
CA ILE A 280 6.67 -6.17 12.30
C ILE A 280 7.95 -5.96 13.14
N THR A 281 7.83 -5.75 14.45
CA THR A 281 8.99 -5.51 15.33
C THR A 281 9.86 -6.76 15.44
N ALA A 282 9.25 -7.90 15.75
CA ALA A 282 9.96 -9.17 15.87
C ALA A 282 10.60 -9.60 14.53
N LEU A 283 9.89 -9.43 13.42
CA LEU A 283 10.42 -9.74 12.08
C LEU A 283 11.60 -8.84 11.70
N LYS A 284 11.52 -7.53 11.98
CA LYS A 284 12.62 -6.58 11.81
C LYS A 284 13.84 -7.02 12.63
N ASP A 285 13.66 -7.34 13.91
CA ASP A 285 14.75 -7.76 14.82
C ASP A 285 15.39 -9.10 14.40
N LEU A 286 14.60 -10.01 13.82
CA LEU A 286 15.07 -11.27 13.22
C LEU A 286 15.75 -11.08 11.85
N GLY A 287 15.83 -9.84 11.35
CA GLY A 287 16.53 -9.47 10.13
C GLY A 287 15.73 -9.65 8.85
N PHE A 288 14.41 -9.82 8.92
CA PHE A 288 13.55 -9.82 7.73
C PHE A 288 13.58 -8.45 7.05
N ARG A 289 13.33 -8.42 5.74
CA ARG A 289 13.11 -7.16 5.02
C ARG A 289 11.65 -6.74 5.20
N VAL A 290 11.33 -6.10 6.32
CA VAL A 290 10.01 -5.47 6.50
C VAL A 290 10.03 -4.04 5.96
N THR A 291 8.89 -3.61 5.42
CA THR A 291 8.59 -2.21 5.10
C THR A 291 7.36 -1.77 5.89
N LEU A 292 7.23 -0.46 6.12
CA LEU A 292 6.10 0.14 6.83
C LEU A 292 5.19 0.83 5.81
N ASN A 293 3.88 0.56 5.84
CA ASN A 293 2.95 1.07 4.86
C ASN A 293 1.57 1.37 5.49
N THR A 294 0.73 2.11 4.76
CA THR A 294 -0.58 2.57 5.23
C THR A 294 -1.74 1.68 4.85
N ASP A 295 -1.60 0.92 3.76
CA ASP A 295 -2.68 0.17 3.13
C ASP A 295 -3.85 1.07 2.68
N ASN A 296 -4.82 1.36 3.54
CA ASN A 296 -5.97 2.20 3.19
C ASN A 296 -6.01 3.43 4.08
N ARG A 297 -5.49 4.60 3.64
CA ARG A 297 -5.38 5.80 4.49
C ARG A 297 -6.71 6.30 5.07
N LEU A 298 -7.77 6.35 4.25
CA LEU A 298 -9.09 6.80 4.68
C LEU A 298 -9.76 5.76 5.57
N VAL A 299 -9.83 4.51 5.10
CA VAL A 299 -10.49 3.39 5.79
C VAL A 299 -9.82 3.14 7.15
N SER A 300 -8.50 3.18 7.19
CA SER A 300 -7.72 2.94 8.41
C SER A 300 -7.57 4.17 9.30
N GLY A 301 -8.00 5.35 8.83
CA GLY A 301 -7.80 6.62 9.53
C GLY A 301 -6.32 6.89 9.84
N THR A 302 -5.44 6.64 8.86
CA THR A 302 -3.99 6.69 9.05
C THR A 302 -3.21 7.44 7.98
N THR A 303 -1.93 7.68 8.28
CA THR A 303 -0.91 8.33 7.43
C THR A 303 0.44 7.67 7.70
N MET A 304 1.44 7.86 6.85
CA MET A 304 2.78 7.32 7.10
C MET A 304 3.37 7.90 8.40
N THR A 305 3.17 9.18 8.68
CA THR A 305 3.58 9.76 9.98
C THR A 305 2.85 9.12 11.15
N ARG A 306 1.54 8.81 11.02
CA ARG A 306 0.80 8.14 12.09
C ARG A 306 1.31 6.71 12.32
N GLU A 307 1.53 5.93 11.27
CA GLU A 307 2.13 4.57 11.39
C GLU A 307 3.48 4.62 12.11
N MET A 308 4.35 5.56 11.73
CA MET A 308 5.64 5.76 12.40
C MET A 308 5.48 6.16 13.86
N SER A 309 4.53 7.06 14.16
CA SER A 309 4.28 7.54 15.52
C SER A 309 3.81 6.41 16.43
N LEU A 310 2.86 5.59 15.97
CA LEU A 310 2.34 4.45 16.71
C LEU A 310 3.45 3.46 17.08
N LEU A 311 4.34 3.12 16.14
CA LEU A 311 5.45 2.21 16.42
C LEU A 311 6.49 2.79 17.37
N VAL A 312 6.75 4.10 17.32
CA VAL A 312 7.65 4.78 18.28
C VAL A 312 7.02 4.80 19.68
N GLU A 313 5.72 5.12 19.76
CA GLU A 313 5.01 5.31 21.03
C GLU A 313 4.70 4.00 21.74
N GLU A 314 4.28 2.98 21.00
CA GLU A 314 3.74 1.72 21.54
C GLU A 314 4.73 0.55 21.42
N ALA A 315 5.51 0.47 20.34
CA ALA A 315 6.47 -0.62 20.10
C ALA A 315 7.93 -0.22 20.40
N GLY A 316 8.17 1.02 20.84
CA GLY A 316 9.48 1.51 21.24
C GLY A 316 10.47 1.67 20.08
N TRP A 317 9.99 1.82 18.84
CA TRP A 317 10.86 2.03 17.69
C TRP A 317 11.65 3.33 17.81
N THR A 318 12.85 3.31 17.25
CA THR A 318 13.78 4.44 17.21
C THR A 318 13.81 5.07 15.81
N VAL A 319 14.43 6.25 15.69
CA VAL A 319 14.71 6.88 14.39
C VAL A 319 15.51 5.93 13.48
N GLU A 320 16.40 5.12 14.05
CA GLU A 320 17.20 4.15 13.28
C GLU A 320 16.35 3.00 12.74
N ASP A 321 15.31 2.58 13.46
CA ASP A 321 14.35 1.58 12.97
C ASP A 321 13.55 2.13 11.79
N LEU A 322 13.09 3.39 11.92
CA LEU A 322 12.38 4.10 10.85
C LEU A 322 13.26 4.28 9.60
N ARG A 323 14.54 4.65 9.79
CA ARG A 323 15.54 4.71 8.72
C ARG A 323 15.69 3.37 8.04
N THR A 324 15.82 2.30 8.83
CA THR A 324 16.01 0.93 8.33
C THR A 324 14.84 0.48 7.46
N VAL A 325 13.60 0.65 7.92
CA VAL A 325 12.43 0.23 7.13
C VAL A 325 12.19 1.11 5.90
N THR A 326 12.53 2.40 5.97
CA THR A 326 12.46 3.30 4.82
C THR A 326 13.48 2.91 3.74
N VAL A 327 14.72 2.58 4.15
CA VAL A 327 15.73 2.06 3.22
C VAL A 327 15.34 0.68 2.68
N ASN A 328 14.74 -0.18 3.49
CA ASN A 328 14.20 -1.46 3.03
C ASN A 328 13.12 -1.28 1.96
N ALA A 329 12.23 -0.31 2.15
CA ALA A 329 11.19 0.03 1.18
C ALA A 329 11.81 0.44 -0.15
N VAL A 330 12.70 1.43 -0.17
CA VAL A 330 13.32 1.85 -1.43
C VAL A 330 14.20 0.75 -2.05
N LYS A 331 14.86 -0.11 -1.27
CA LYS A 331 15.57 -1.29 -1.81
C LYS A 331 14.67 -2.35 -2.44
N SER A 332 13.38 -2.32 -2.14
CA SER A 332 12.36 -3.23 -2.67
C SER A 332 11.38 -2.55 -3.62
N ALA A 333 11.55 -1.27 -3.89
CA ALA A 333 10.79 -0.57 -4.91
C ALA A 333 10.99 -1.20 -6.29
N PHE A 334 9.96 -1.15 -7.13
CA PHE A 334 9.95 -1.68 -8.49
C PHE A 334 10.51 -0.71 -9.55
N ILE A 335 11.07 0.41 -9.12
CA ILE A 335 11.83 1.32 -9.97
C ILE A 335 13.28 0.86 -10.22
N PRO A 336 13.93 1.34 -11.30
CA PRO A 336 15.33 1.02 -11.62
C PRO A 336 16.33 1.18 -10.48
N PHE A 337 17.38 0.35 -10.50
CA PHE A 337 18.41 0.30 -9.47
C PHE A 337 19.08 1.66 -9.19
N ASP A 338 19.43 2.41 -10.23
CA ASP A 338 20.12 3.70 -10.09
C ASP A 338 19.24 4.74 -9.40
N GLU A 339 17.94 4.72 -9.69
CA GLU A 339 16.98 5.62 -9.06
C GLU A 339 16.76 5.27 -7.58
N ARG A 340 16.68 3.97 -7.24
CA ARG A 340 16.63 3.51 -5.84
C ARG A 340 17.86 3.97 -5.07
N ASN A 341 19.05 3.84 -5.66
CA ASN A 341 20.29 4.27 -5.03
C ASN A 341 20.36 5.79 -4.86
N ALA A 342 19.91 6.56 -5.85
CA ALA A 342 19.87 8.01 -5.75
C ALA A 342 18.92 8.46 -4.62
N LEU A 343 17.70 7.91 -4.55
CA LEU A 343 16.76 8.18 -3.47
C LEU A 343 17.35 7.86 -2.09
N ILE A 344 18.02 6.71 -1.95
CA ILE A 344 18.64 6.30 -0.68
C ILE A 344 19.79 7.27 -0.31
N ARG A 345 20.72 7.49 -1.23
CA ARG A 345 21.97 8.24 -0.97
C ARG A 345 21.73 9.74 -0.82
N ASP A 346 20.91 10.33 -1.67
CA ASP A 346 20.83 11.78 -1.84
C ASP A 346 19.67 12.40 -1.06
N VAL A 347 18.67 11.58 -0.66
CA VAL A 347 17.45 12.08 0.02
C VAL A 347 17.25 11.40 1.37
N ILE A 348 17.16 10.07 1.39
CA ILE A 348 16.78 9.33 2.62
C ILE A 348 17.88 9.41 3.67
N LEU A 349 19.10 8.97 3.36
CA LEU A 349 20.17 8.95 4.36
C LEU A 349 20.46 10.36 4.92
N PRO A 350 20.61 11.41 4.11
CA PRO A 350 20.80 12.78 4.64
C PRO A 350 19.61 13.26 5.49
N GLY A 351 18.37 12.92 5.11
CA GLY A 351 17.18 13.35 5.85
C GLY A 351 17.02 12.71 7.23
N TYR A 352 17.66 11.56 7.48
CA TYR A 352 17.71 10.93 8.80
C TYR A 352 18.92 11.39 9.65
N GLU A 353 19.86 12.15 9.07
CA GLU A 353 21.04 12.71 9.73
C GLU A 353 20.85 14.18 10.16
N ALA A 354 19.83 14.86 9.65
CA ALA A 354 19.53 16.28 9.84
C ALA A 354 18.76 16.59 11.14
#